data_AF-A0A0A1X9Y3-F1
#
_entry.id   AF-A0A0A1X9Y3-F1
#
_cell.length_a   1.000
_cell.length_b   1.000
_cell.length_c   1.000
_cell.angle_alpha   90.00
_cell.angle_beta   90.00
_cell.angle_gamma   90.00
#
_symmetry.space_group_name_H-M   'P 1'
#
loop_
_entity.id
_entity.type
_entity.pdbx_description
1 polymer ?
#
loop_
_entity_poly.entity_id
_entity_poly.type
_entity_poly.pdbx_seq_one_letter_code
_entity_poly.pdbx_strand_id
1 'polypeptide(L)'
;MDTEKSSNSSFEDLSNINELETKSSQVEESNVKEEVKNNVQVETKDGKPQHENIKSEGSEVGVSIGDEEPCDVLGNGQLVKRVIKQSQTSNRPARGDLVTVTFTGRLANGIVVEKMENYQMHVGDFEVVQGLDMVIPLMNIGEVAEVSVDSRFAYGSLGLKNEKDDSANIPADSTLTYEVHLLDCKSEDFSDLKSFEVRRKYGTRKKERANFWYNRNEYNTAIQLYRRALEYLDDRDGDPDATFDKEDLEFSNSDLQTLLEDRLIVYNNLAMAQIKISALDAALKSVENVLRCQPNNSKALYRKGRILEGKGDTKGAINLLQKAATFEPDSKAIQQDLAKLIIKARREEHNEKEMYQKMLGQAKKLEQKHKQPQKQQNIESSKLKLIGYLMGSILIGVAGVAIYRYKY
;
A
#
# COMPACT_ATOMS: atom_id res chain seq x y z
N MET A 1 -5.00 30.25 -40.27
CA MET A 1 -5.42 28.87 -39.92
C MET A 1 -4.31 28.39 -39.03
N ASP A 2 -4.39 28.77 -37.77
CA ASP A 2 -3.32 28.64 -36.80
C ASP A 2 -3.97 28.10 -35.53
N THR A 3 -3.94 26.79 -35.39
CA THR A 3 -4.39 26.11 -34.17
C THR A 3 -3.24 26.16 -33.17
N GLU A 4 -3.37 27.09 -32.25
CA GLU A 4 -2.50 27.26 -31.10
C GLU A 4 -2.48 26.01 -30.22
N LYS A 5 -1.26 25.71 -29.75
CA LYS A 5 -0.92 24.67 -28.80
C LYS A 5 -1.63 24.95 -27.47
N SER A 6 -2.66 24.17 -27.16
CA SER A 6 -3.28 24.12 -25.83
C SER A 6 -2.41 23.26 -24.90
N SER A 7 -1.72 23.97 -24.00
CA SER A 7 -1.24 23.58 -22.66
C SER A 7 -1.03 22.09 -22.35
N ASN A 8 0.26 21.72 -22.30
CA ASN A 8 0.82 20.66 -21.47
C ASN A 8 0.27 20.72 -20.03
N SER A 9 -0.65 19.81 -19.65
CA SER A 9 -0.76 19.38 -18.25
C SER A 9 0.28 18.29 -18.02
N SER A 10 1.12 18.47 -17.01
CA SER A 10 2.16 17.56 -16.51
C SER A 10 1.77 16.08 -16.59
N PHE A 11 2.17 15.45 -17.69
CA PHE A 11 2.06 14.02 -17.92
C PHE A 11 3.23 13.35 -17.18
N GLU A 12 3.09 13.18 -15.86
CA GLU A 12 4.09 12.44 -15.09
C GLU A 12 4.03 10.96 -15.45
N ASP A 13 5.05 10.55 -16.20
CA ASP A 13 5.32 9.19 -16.57
C ASP A 13 5.89 8.42 -15.36
N LEU A 14 5.01 8.08 -14.41
CA LEU A 14 5.35 7.27 -13.23
C LEU A 14 5.81 5.84 -13.59
N SER A 15 5.74 5.44 -14.87
CA SER A 15 6.28 4.17 -15.37
C SER A 15 7.79 4.04 -15.21
N ASN A 16 8.54 5.15 -15.23
CA ASN A 16 10.00 5.12 -15.09
C ASN A 16 10.49 4.76 -13.67
N ILE A 17 9.61 4.79 -12.67
CA ILE A 17 9.97 4.42 -11.28
C ILE A 17 10.25 2.91 -11.16
N ASN A 18 9.65 2.07 -12.01
CA ASN A 18 9.93 0.64 -12.02
C ASN A 18 11.38 0.30 -12.42
N GLU A 19 12.13 1.19 -13.09
CA GLU A 19 13.55 0.94 -13.42
C GLU A 19 14.47 1.05 -12.20
N LEU A 20 14.14 1.89 -11.20
CA LEU A 20 14.97 2.14 -10.01
C LEU A 20 14.94 0.98 -9.00
N GLU A 21 13.81 0.29 -8.86
CA GLU A 21 13.64 -0.83 -7.92
C GLU A 21 14.46 -2.09 -8.29
N THR A 22 14.72 -2.28 -9.58
CA THR A 22 15.58 -3.39 -10.04
C THR A 22 17.03 -3.25 -9.58
N LYS A 23 17.47 -2.03 -9.22
CA LYS A 23 18.83 -1.75 -8.74
C LYS A 23 18.94 -1.81 -7.22
N SER A 24 17.93 -1.36 -6.47
CA SER A 24 17.96 -1.38 -5.00
C SER A 24 17.94 -2.80 -4.42
N SER A 25 17.21 -3.71 -5.07
CA SER A 25 17.12 -5.12 -4.65
C SER A 25 18.43 -5.89 -4.73
N GLN A 26 19.44 -5.40 -5.47
CA GLN A 26 20.77 -6.03 -5.56
C GLN A 26 21.76 -5.54 -4.49
N VAL A 27 21.47 -4.43 -3.80
CA VAL A 27 22.41 -3.83 -2.83
C VAL A 27 22.18 -4.37 -1.42
N GLU A 28 20.93 -4.72 -1.07
CA GLU A 28 20.56 -5.17 0.28
C GLU A 28 21.12 -6.55 0.68
N GLU A 29 21.54 -7.41 -0.27
CA GLU A 29 22.16 -8.70 0.05
C GLU A 29 23.64 -8.60 0.47
N SER A 30 24.26 -7.42 0.40
CA SER A 30 25.73 -7.28 0.55
C SER A 30 26.23 -6.70 1.89
N ASN A 31 25.38 -6.07 2.71
CA ASN A 31 25.83 -5.34 3.91
C ASN A 31 25.18 -5.81 5.21
N VAL A 32 25.52 -7.03 5.64
CA VAL A 32 25.38 -7.44 7.05
C VAL A 32 26.66 -8.15 7.47
N LYS A 33 27.60 -7.40 8.07
CA LYS A 33 28.59 -7.84 9.08
C LYS A 33 29.51 -6.67 9.48
N GLU A 34 29.94 -6.68 10.75
CA GLU A 34 30.94 -5.81 11.43
C GLU A 34 30.42 -4.42 11.88
N GLU A 35 30.55 -3.89 13.11
CA GLU A 35 31.24 -4.13 14.41
C GLU A 35 30.44 -3.31 15.48
N VAL A 36 30.10 -3.70 16.70
CA VAL A 36 30.82 -4.06 17.95
C VAL A 36 31.65 -2.94 18.63
N LYS A 37 31.05 -2.37 19.70
CA LYS A 37 31.59 -1.88 21.00
C LYS A 37 32.63 -0.73 21.03
N ASN A 38 32.34 0.28 21.85
CA ASN A 38 33.09 0.53 23.09
C ASN A 38 32.39 1.54 24.05
N ASN A 39 32.45 1.18 25.34
CA ASN A 39 32.12 1.99 26.53
C ASN A 39 33.20 3.06 26.79
N VAL A 40 32.85 4.15 27.50
CA VAL A 40 33.54 4.67 28.72
C VAL A 40 32.64 5.70 29.43
N GLN A 41 32.43 5.51 30.74
CA GLN A 41 31.91 6.48 31.73
C GLN A 41 33.01 7.46 32.16
N VAL A 42 32.67 8.64 32.71
CA VAL A 42 33.14 9.16 34.03
C VAL A 42 32.72 10.62 34.29
N GLU A 43 32.07 10.79 35.44
CA GLU A 43 32.08 11.90 36.45
C GLU A 43 31.57 13.33 36.17
N THR A 44 30.43 13.61 36.82
CA THR A 44 30.12 14.68 37.81
C THR A 44 31.02 15.92 37.94
N LYS A 45 30.39 17.11 37.99
CA LYS A 45 30.45 18.03 39.16
C LYS A 45 29.45 19.20 39.10
N ASP A 46 28.95 19.52 40.29
CA ASP A 46 28.00 20.57 40.68
C ASP A 46 28.41 22.01 40.36
N GLY A 47 27.41 22.90 40.30
CA GLY A 47 27.59 24.35 40.48
C GLY A 47 26.39 25.21 40.08
N LYS A 48 25.44 25.43 40.99
CA LYS A 48 24.51 26.59 40.94
C LYS A 48 25.25 27.85 41.39
N PRO A 49 24.79 29.04 40.95
CA PRO A 49 24.17 29.95 41.91
C PRO A 49 22.91 30.69 41.39
N GLN A 50 22.09 31.09 42.36
CA GLN A 50 20.92 31.95 42.26
C GLN A 50 21.33 33.44 42.33
N HIS A 51 20.58 34.33 41.66
CA HIS A 51 20.24 35.72 42.06
C HIS A 51 19.13 36.19 41.10
N GLU A 52 17.89 36.35 41.55
CA GLU A 52 17.27 37.53 42.18
C GLU A 52 16.65 38.54 41.20
N ASN A 53 15.43 38.92 41.57
CA ASN A 53 14.42 39.67 40.81
C ASN A 53 14.81 41.12 40.53
N ILE A 54 14.40 41.62 39.36
CA ILE A 54 14.00 43.02 39.16
C ILE A 54 12.64 43.05 38.46
N LYS A 55 11.64 43.62 39.13
CA LYS A 55 10.33 43.98 38.56
C LYS A 55 10.47 45.30 37.79
N SER A 56 9.88 45.37 36.61
CA SER A 56 9.44 46.63 36.00
C SER A 56 8.10 46.40 35.29
N GLU A 57 7.08 47.11 35.76
CA GLU A 57 5.74 47.16 35.17
C GLU A 57 5.76 47.93 33.84
N GLY A 58 5.05 47.43 32.85
CA GLY A 58 4.82 48.06 31.55
C GLY A 58 3.72 47.30 30.83
N SER A 59 2.51 47.86 30.87
CA SER A 59 1.27 47.28 30.33
C SER A 59 1.24 47.30 28.80
N GLU A 60 1.30 46.14 28.15
CA GLU A 60 0.86 45.97 26.76
C GLU A 60 0.01 44.69 26.63
N VAL A 61 -1.27 44.93 26.34
CA VAL A 61 -2.32 44.05 25.80
C VAL A 61 -2.04 42.53 25.88
N GLY A 62 -2.49 41.91 26.97
CA GLY A 62 -2.46 40.47 27.15
C GLY A 62 -3.36 39.76 26.14
N VAL A 63 -2.75 39.06 25.18
CA VAL A 63 -3.37 37.90 24.54
C VAL A 63 -3.60 36.88 25.65
N SER A 64 -4.86 36.52 25.93
CA SER A 64 -5.16 35.41 26.82
C SER A 64 -4.68 34.12 26.14
N ILE A 65 -3.43 33.73 26.42
CA ILE A 65 -2.94 32.39 26.16
C ILE A 65 -3.87 31.48 26.97
N GLY A 66 -4.70 30.71 26.29
CA GLY A 66 -5.58 29.76 26.97
C GLY A 66 -4.71 28.67 27.58
N ASP A 67 -4.59 28.65 28.91
CA ASP A 67 -4.01 27.55 29.68
C ASP A 67 -4.94 26.32 29.67
N GLU A 68 -5.40 25.88 28.49
CA GLU A 68 -6.06 24.59 28.36
C GLU A 68 -5.00 23.49 28.37
N GLU A 69 -5.23 22.45 29.18
CA GLU A 69 -4.35 21.29 29.24
C GLU A 69 -4.20 20.66 27.85
N PRO A 70 -2.98 20.26 27.45
CA PRO A 70 -2.76 19.61 26.17
C PRO A 70 -3.60 18.32 26.09
N CYS A 71 -4.36 18.19 25.00
CA CYS A 71 -5.20 17.04 24.74
C CYS A 71 -4.40 15.98 23.97
N ASP A 72 -4.15 14.84 24.61
CA ASP A 72 -3.63 13.64 23.96
C ASP A 72 -4.75 12.92 23.20
N VAL A 73 -4.77 13.10 21.88
CA VAL A 73 -5.87 12.69 21.01
C VAL A 73 -6.05 11.17 20.97
N LEU A 74 -4.95 10.43 21.12
CA LEU A 74 -4.93 8.96 21.03
C LEU A 74 -4.71 8.27 22.39
N GLY A 75 -4.38 9.04 23.43
CA GLY A 75 -4.07 8.53 24.78
C GLY A 75 -2.71 7.85 24.91
N ASN A 76 -1.82 8.03 23.92
CA ASN A 76 -0.49 7.42 23.87
C ASN A 76 0.65 8.44 23.70
N GLY A 77 0.36 9.74 23.75
CA GLY A 77 1.31 10.83 23.61
C GLY A 77 1.86 11.06 22.19
N GLN A 78 1.41 10.28 21.19
CA GLN A 78 1.93 10.36 19.81
C GLN A 78 1.20 11.41 18.95
N LEU A 79 0.10 11.95 19.45
CA LEU A 79 -0.64 13.02 18.80
C LEU A 79 -1.26 13.93 19.86
N VAL A 80 -0.65 15.10 20.07
CA VAL A 80 -1.03 16.01 21.16
C VAL A 80 -1.42 17.35 20.58
N LYS A 81 -2.62 17.82 20.91
CA LYS A 81 -3.17 19.12 20.51
C LYS A 81 -3.20 20.07 21.71
N ARG A 82 -2.65 21.26 21.55
CA ARG A 82 -2.70 22.34 22.54
C ARG A 82 -3.30 23.60 21.91
N VAL A 83 -4.37 24.13 22.49
CA VAL A 83 -5.01 25.34 21.97
C VAL A 83 -4.17 26.56 22.34
N ILE A 84 -3.72 27.33 21.34
CA ILE A 84 -3.00 28.59 21.54
C ILE A 84 -4.00 29.75 21.65
N LYS A 85 -4.98 29.77 20.73
CA LYS A 85 -6.02 30.79 20.66
C LYS A 85 -7.38 30.12 20.53
N GLN A 86 -8.24 30.39 21.50
CA GLN A 86 -9.62 29.92 21.49
C GLN A 86 -10.42 30.54 20.35
N SER A 87 -11.33 29.74 19.79
CA SER A 87 -12.36 30.26 18.90
C SER A 87 -13.42 31.05 19.69
N GLN A 88 -14.07 31.99 19.00
CA GLN A 88 -15.28 32.66 19.50
C GLN A 88 -16.55 31.81 19.30
N THR A 89 -16.45 30.71 18.57
CA THR A 89 -17.56 29.79 18.25
C THR A 89 -17.21 28.38 18.72
N SER A 90 -18.22 27.55 18.96
CA SER A 90 -18.05 26.13 19.30
C SER A 90 -18.33 25.20 18.10
N ASN A 91 -18.15 25.72 16.88
CA ASN A 91 -18.46 24.99 15.65
C ASN A 91 -17.22 24.21 15.20
N ARG A 92 -17.38 22.90 14.98
CA ARG A 92 -16.32 22.01 14.51
C ARG A 92 -16.68 21.42 13.14
N PRO A 93 -15.70 21.20 12.27
CA PRO A 93 -15.94 20.59 10.97
C PRO A 93 -16.28 19.11 11.11
N ALA A 94 -17.20 18.62 10.29
CA ALA A 94 -17.52 17.21 10.13
C ALA A 94 -16.69 16.59 9.01
N ARG A 95 -16.67 15.25 8.97
CA ARG A 95 -16.04 14.52 7.86
C ARG A 95 -16.74 14.88 6.55
N GLY A 96 -15.97 15.20 5.53
CA GLY A 96 -16.45 15.62 4.21
C GLY A 96 -16.61 17.14 4.05
N ASP A 97 -16.63 17.91 5.14
CA ASP A 97 -16.68 19.36 5.04
C ASP A 97 -15.41 19.92 4.38
N LEU A 98 -15.58 21.00 3.61
CA LEU A 98 -14.48 21.76 3.03
C LEU A 98 -13.99 22.79 4.05
N VAL A 99 -12.80 22.58 4.59
CA VAL A 99 -12.15 23.51 5.50
C VAL A 99 -11.10 24.35 4.79
N THR A 100 -10.93 25.59 5.27
CA THR A 100 -9.78 26.43 4.93
C THR A 100 -8.86 26.50 6.14
N VAL A 101 -7.61 26.08 5.98
CA VAL A 101 -6.62 26.00 7.06
C VAL A 101 -5.32 26.69 6.65
N THR A 102 -4.67 27.36 7.60
CA THR A 102 -3.27 27.79 7.46
C THR A 102 -2.46 27.01 8.47
N PHE A 103 -1.35 26.41 8.06
CA PHE A 103 -0.49 25.68 8.98
C PHE A 103 0.99 25.80 8.64
N THR A 104 1.82 25.73 9.69
CA THR A 104 3.28 25.71 9.60
C THR A 104 3.83 24.56 10.42
N GLY A 105 4.49 23.61 9.75
CA GLY A 105 5.15 22.45 10.36
C GLY A 105 6.64 22.71 10.60
N ARG A 106 7.10 22.39 11.81
CA ARG A 106 8.48 22.57 12.25
C ARG A 106 9.07 21.30 12.84
N LEU A 107 10.37 21.12 12.64
CA LEU A 107 11.18 20.15 13.37
C LEU A 107 11.47 20.65 14.80
N ALA A 108 11.94 19.76 15.68
CA ALA A 108 12.29 20.09 17.06
C ALA A 108 13.37 21.18 17.19
N ASN A 109 14.21 21.35 16.17
CA ASN A 109 15.22 22.42 16.09
C ASN A 109 14.66 23.76 15.60
N GLY A 110 13.34 23.86 15.35
CA GLY A 110 12.66 25.08 14.92
C GLY A 110 12.62 25.32 13.41
N ILE A 111 13.32 24.50 12.61
CA ILE A 111 13.32 24.62 11.14
C ILE A 111 11.92 24.38 10.60
N VAL A 112 11.44 25.30 9.75
CA VAL A 112 10.18 25.15 9.03
C VAL A 112 10.40 24.20 7.86
N VAL A 113 9.63 23.12 7.83
CA VAL A 113 9.71 22.11 6.76
C VAL A 113 8.48 22.11 5.86
N GLU A 114 7.38 22.69 6.35
CA GLU A 114 6.11 22.76 5.62
C GLU A 114 5.37 24.04 6.02
N LYS A 115 4.85 24.76 5.03
CA LYS A 115 4.02 25.95 5.27
C LYS A 115 2.96 26.07 4.19
N MET A 116 1.71 26.16 4.61
CA MET A 116 0.55 26.28 3.73
C MET A 116 -0.35 27.42 4.23
N GLU A 117 -0.72 28.32 3.33
CA GLU A 117 -1.60 29.47 3.64
C GLU A 117 -2.92 29.32 2.91
N ASN A 118 -4.04 29.52 3.63
CA ASN A 118 -5.41 29.40 3.09
C ASN A 118 -5.65 28.10 2.30
N TYR A 119 -5.05 27.01 2.76
CA TYR A 119 -5.15 25.71 2.10
C TYR A 119 -6.55 25.12 2.30
N GLN A 120 -7.17 24.74 1.19
CA GLN A 120 -8.48 24.11 1.19
C GLN A 120 -8.35 22.60 1.13
N MET A 121 -9.02 21.90 2.03
CA MET A 121 -9.07 20.43 2.04
C MET A 121 -10.42 19.91 2.50
N HIS A 122 -10.75 18.70 2.07
CA HIS A 122 -11.90 17.96 2.60
C HIS A 122 -11.45 17.15 3.82
N VAL A 123 -12.21 17.25 4.91
CA VAL A 123 -11.86 16.60 6.18
C VAL A 123 -12.01 15.08 6.06
N GLY A 124 -10.93 14.35 6.36
CA GLY A 124 -10.93 12.87 6.32
C GLY A 124 -10.59 12.28 4.95
N ASP A 125 -10.10 13.09 4.03
CA ASP A 125 -9.69 12.68 2.68
C ASP A 125 -8.19 12.46 2.52
N PHE A 126 -7.40 12.51 3.60
CA PHE A 126 -5.96 12.26 3.60
C PHE A 126 -5.15 13.24 2.72
N GLU A 127 -5.64 14.47 2.56
CA GLU A 127 -4.98 15.49 1.73
C GLU A 127 -3.73 16.08 2.40
N VAL A 128 -3.63 15.97 3.72
CA VAL A 128 -2.48 16.38 4.55
C VAL A 128 -1.89 15.17 5.29
N VAL A 129 -0.87 15.37 6.11
CA VAL A 129 -0.38 14.29 6.98
C VAL A 129 -1.48 13.80 7.93
N GLN A 130 -1.50 12.50 8.23
CA GLN A 130 -2.60 11.86 8.96
C GLN A 130 -2.87 12.52 10.32
N GLY A 131 -1.83 12.98 11.01
CA GLY A 131 -1.95 13.71 12.28
C GLY A 131 -2.83 14.95 12.18
N LEU A 132 -2.64 15.76 11.14
CA LEU A 132 -3.45 16.96 10.91
C LEU A 132 -4.90 16.60 10.55
N ASP A 133 -5.10 15.61 9.68
CA ASP A 133 -6.44 15.17 9.26
C ASP A 133 -7.27 14.64 10.44
N MET A 134 -6.62 14.06 11.46
CA MET A 134 -7.26 13.62 12.72
C MET A 134 -7.55 14.77 13.69
N VAL A 135 -6.73 15.83 13.70
CA VAL A 135 -6.84 16.94 14.67
C VAL A 135 -7.79 18.04 14.22
N ILE A 136 -7.87 18.32 12.91
CA ILE A 136 -8.75 19.35 12.36
C ILE A 136 -10.23 19.19 12.81
N PRO A 137 -10.85 17.99 12.81
CA PRO A 137 -12.19 17.76 13.36
C PRO A 137 -12.36 18.13 14.84
N LEU A 138 -11.26 18.21 15.60
CA LEU A 138 -11.25 18.53 17.03
C LEU A 138 -11.03 20.02 17.28
N MET A 139 -10.82 20.82 16.24
CA MET A 139 -10.65 22.27 16.31
C MET A 139 -11.98 22.99 16.08
N ASN A 140 -12.19 24.09 16.79
CA ASN A 140 -13.28 25.01 16.49
C ASN A 140 -12.88 25.98 15.37
N ILE A 141 -13.83 26.42 14.55
CA ILE A 141 -13.57 27.39 13.46
C ILE A 141 -13.07 28.72 14.06
N GLY A 142 -11.91 29.21 13.64
CA GLY A 142 -11.21 30.38 14.19
C GLY A 142 -10.20 30.06 15.29
N GLU A 143 -10.06 28.80 15.69
CA GLU A 143 -9.07 28.32 16.67
C GLU A 143 -7.67 28.27 16.06
N VAL A 144 -6.66 28.63 16.87
CA VAL A 144 -5.25 28.35 16.58
C VAL A 144 -4.74 27.33 17.58
N ALA A 145 -4.17 26.23 17.11
CA ALA A 145 -3.64 25.16 17.94
C ALA A 145 -2.20 24.79 17.54
N GLU A 146 -1.41 24.45 18.53
CA GLU A 146 -0.17 23.70 18.33
C GLU A 146 -0.47 22.20 18.35
N VAL A 147 0.11 21.45 17.42
CA VAL A 147 -0.13 20.03 17.26
C VAL A 147 1.21 19.32 17.14
N SER A 148 1.54 18.50 18.14
CA SER A 148 2.69 17.60 18.09
C SER A 148 2.26 16.28 17.43
N VAL A 149 2.93 15.92 16.33
CA VAL A 149 2.60 14.77 15.48
C VAL A 149 3.81 13.85 15.42
N ASP A 150 3.69 12.65 15.99
CA ASP A 150 4.70 11.60 15.88
C ASP A 150 4.91 11.18 14.41
N SER A 151 6.12 10.72 14.11
CA SER A 151 6.54 10.41 12.74
C SER A 151 5.58 9.47 12.01
N ARG A 152 5.01 8.48 12.72
CA ARG A 152 4.05 7.51 12.16
C ARG A 152 2.76 8.13 11.61
N PHE A 153 2.40 9.34 12.06
CA PHE A 153 1.25 10.10 11.59
C PHE A 153 1.67 11.30 10.72
N ALA A 154 2.97 11.44 10.45
CA ALA A 154 3.58 12.44 9.59
C ALA A 154 4.26 11.77 8.37
N TYR A 155 5.60 11.80 8.30
CA TYR A 155 6.40 11.30 7.17
C TYR A 155 7.15 9.99 7.46
N GLY A 156 6.89 9.38 8.62
CA GLY A 156 7.33 8.04 9.00
C GLY A 156 8.85 7.83 8.98
N SER A 157 9.24 6.57 8.84
CA SER A 157 10.64 6.13 8.77
C SER A 157 11.35 6.54 7.47
N LEU A 158 10.61 7.02 6.48
CA LEU A 158 11.19 7.53 5.23
C LEU A 158 11.62 8.99 5.34
N GLY A 159 11.05 9.76 6.28
CA GLY A 159 11.22 11.21 6.31
C GLY A 159 10.69 11.85 5.03
N LEU A 160 11.16 13.05 4.67
CA LEU A 160 10.85 13.72 3.40
C LEU A 160 12.05 14.56 2.96
N LYS A 161 12.54 14.34 1.74
CA LYS A 161 13.53 15.22 1.14
C LYS A 161 12.85 16.43 0.49
N ASN A 162 13.39 17.61 0.74
CA ASN A 162 13.00 18.83 0.10
C ASN A 162 13.95 19.11 -1.08
N GLU A 163 13.43 19.04 -2.30
CA GLU A 163 14.23 19.18 -3.51
C GLU A 163 14.82 20.59 -3.71
N LYS A 164 14.28 21.59 -3.02
CA LYS A 164 14.68 23.00 -3.17
C LYS A 164 15.63 23.47 -2.07
N ASP A 165 15.54 22.88 -0.90
CA ASP A 165 16.28 23.30 0.29
C ASP A 165 16.62 22.11 1.19
N ASP A 166 17.87 21.66 1.13
CA ASP A 166 18.36 20.54 1.94
C ASP A 166 18.26 20.79 3.45
N SER A 167 18.26 22.05 3.90
CA SER A 167 18.12 22.38 5.32
C SER A 167 16.71 22.13 5.85
N ALA A 168 15.72 22.10 4.96
CA ALA A 168 14.32 21.79 5.25
C ALA A 168 13.96 20.32 4.99
N ASN A 169 14.96 19.44 4.88
CA ASN A 169 14.74 18.00 4.86
C ASN A 169 14.14 17.53 6.19
N ILE A 170 13.17 16.64 6.12
CA ILE A 170 12.57 15.96 7.27
C ILE A 170 13.30 14.63 7.44
N PRO A 171 14.10 14.43 8.50
CA PRO A 171 14.74 13.14 8.76
C PRO A 171 13.72 12.03 9.01
N ALA A 172 14.15 10.78 8.80
CA ALA A 172 13.40 9.60 9.22
C ALA A 172 12.97 9.70 10.70
N ASP A 173 11.78 9.19 11.01
CA ASP A 173 11.25 9.08 12.37
C ASP A 173 11.17 10.41 13.14
N SER A 174 11.06 11.53 12.42
CA SER A 174 10.94 12.86 13.04
C SER A 174 9.53 13.17 13.50
N THR A 175 9.40 13.59 14.76
CA THR A 175 8.20 14.27 15.27
C THR A 175 8.14 15.69 14.71
N LEU A 176 6.97 16.11 14.25
CA LEU A 176 6.71 17.46 13.78
C LEU A 176 5.80 18.22 14.74
N THR A 177 6.06 19.51 14.89
CA THR A 177 5.16 20.42 15.61
C THR A 177 4.53 21.37 14.60
N TYR A 178 3.21 21.33 14.49
CA TYR A 178 2.43 22.17 13.60
C TYR A 178 1.74 23.27 14.39
N GLU A 179 1.85 24.51 13.93
CA GLU A 179 0.89 25.57 14.29
C GLU A 179 -0.21 25.56 13.22
N VAL A 180 -1.46 25.33 13.63
CA VAL A 180 -2.61 25.17 12.75
C VAL A 180 -3.65 26.21 13.10
N HIS A 181 -4.14 26.94 12.10
CA HIS A 181 -5.24 27.89 12.21
C HIS A 181 -6.38 27.41 11.32
N LEU A 182 -7.49 27.00 11.95
CA LEU A 182 -8.72 26.66 11.23
C LEU A 182 -9.48 27.94 10.93
N LEU A 183 -9.54 28.36 9.67
CA LEU A 183 -10.07 29.68 9.28
C LEU A 183 -11.57 29.65 9.02
N ASP A 184 -12.01 28.67 8.23
CA ASP A 184 -13.38 28.58 7.72
C ASP A 184 -13.75 27.12 7.49
N CYS A 185 -15.05 26.84 7.50
CA CYS A 185 -15.62 25.52 7.21
C CYS A 185 -16.92 25.68 6.45
N LYS A 186 -17.02 24.97 5.32
CA LYS A 186 -18.21 24.92 4.49
C LYS A 186 -18.68 23.49 4.39
N SER A 187 -19.92 23.24 4.78
CA SER A 187 -20.58 21.98 4.46
C SER A 187 -20.82 21.95 2.95
N GLU A 188 -20.23 20.96 2.28
CA GLU A 188 -20.48 20.65 0.87
C GLU A 188 -21.11 19.26 0.82
N ASP A 189 -22.35 19.15 0.33
CA ASP A 189 -22.85 17.85 -0.08
C ASP A 189 -22.21 17.49 -1.42
N PHE A 190 -21.66 16.29 -1.51
CA PHE A 190 -21.07 15.78 -2.74
C PHE A 190 -22.10 15.77 -3.88
N SER A 191 -23.38 15.49 -3.59
CA SER A 191 -24.45 15.53 -4.59
C SER A 191 -24.70 16.93 -5.16
N ASP A 192 -24.31 17.98 -4.44
CA ASP A 192 -24.51 19.36 -4.84
C ASP A 192 -23.35 19.89 -5.71
N LEU A 193 -22.28 19.10 -5.86
CA LEU A 193 -21.12 19.42 -6.71
C LEU A 193 -21.45 19.22 -8.19
N LYS A 194 -22.33 20.07 -8.72
CA LYS A 194 -22.82 20.03 -10.11
C LYS A 194 -21.91 20.73 -11.11
N SER A 195 -20.85 21.42 -10.66
CA SER A 195 -19.94 22.16 -11.53
C SER A 195 -18.77 21.29 -12.02
N PHE A 196 -18.56 21.26 -13.33
CA PHE A 196 -17.44 20.55 -13.98
C PHE A 196 -16.10 21.03 -13.42
N GLU A 197 -15.93 22.35 -13.28
CA GLU A 197 -14.69 22.94 -12.79
C GLU A 197 -14.38 22.48 -11.36
N VAL A 198 -15.41 22.40 -10.51
CA VAL A 198 -15.25 21.99 -9.10
C VAL A 198 -14.92 20.51 -9.01
N ARG A 199 -15.67 19.65 -9.71
CA ARG A 199 -15.43 18.19 -9.76
C ARG A 199 -14.01 17.89 -10.25
N ARG A 200 -13.62 18.49 -11.38
CA ARG A 200 -12.29 18.31 -11.97
C ARG A 200 -11.19 18.83 -11.05
N LYS A 201 -11.38 20.01 -10.43
CA LYS A 201 -10.43 20.60 -9.46
C LYS A 201 -10.18 19.66 -8.29
N TYR A 202 -11.24 19.17 -7.65
CA TYR A 202 -11.12 18.29 -6.48
C TYR A 202 -10.54 16.91 -6.86
N GLY A 203 -11.01 16.31 -7.95
CA GLY A 203 -10.46 15.05 -8.46
C GLY A 203 -8.97 15.15 -8.80
N THR A 204 -8.57 16.23 -9.48
CA THR A 204 -7.16 16.47 -9.84
C THR A 204 -6.29 16.68 -8.61
N ARG A 205 -6.73 17.49 -7.65
CA ARG A 205 -6.00 17.73 -6.39
C ARG A 205 -5.74 16.42 -5.63
N LYS A 206 -6.75 15.57 -5.52
CA LYS A 206 -6.65 14.26 -4.87
C LYS A 206 -5.74 13.29 -5.62
N LYS A 207 -5.80 13.28 -6.96
CA LYS A 207 -4.88 12.51 -7.82
C LYS A 207 -3.42 12.95 -7.60
N GLU A 208 -3.14 14.25 -7.60
CA GLU A 208 -1.79 14.78 -7.40
C GLU A 208 -1.25 14.43 -6.02
N ARG A 209 -2.10 14.54 -4.99
CA ARG A 209 -1.72 14.12 -3.64
C ARG A 209 -1.51 12.61 -3.54
N ALA A 210 -2.28 11.80 -4.26
CA ALA A 210 -2.04 10.37 -4.36
C ALA A 210 -0.68 10.05 -5.03
N ASN A 211 -0.31 10.79 -6.09
CA ASN A 211 1.00 10.65 -6.73
C ASN A 211 2.14 10.94 -5.75
N PHE A 212 1.99 11.98 -4.91
CA PHE A 212 2.96 12.30 -3.86
C PHE A 212 3.19 11.09 -2.93
N TRP A 213 2.13 10.47 -2.41
CA TRP A 213 2.26 9.30 -1.54
C TRP A 213 2.75 8.05 -2.29
N TYR A 214 2.36 7.89 -3.56
CA TYR A 214 2.83 6.79 -4.40
C TYR A 214 4.36 6.86 -4.59
N ASN A 215 4.91 8.04 -4.86
CA ASN A 215 6.35 8.26 -5.05
C ASN A 215 7.17 8.01 -3.77
N ARG A 216 6.51 8.01 -2.61
CA ARG A 216 7.08 7.63 -1.31
C ARG A 216 6.97 6.13 -1.02
N ASN A 217 6.43 5.34 -1.95
CA ASN A 217 6.09 3.93 -1.75
C ASN A 217 5.03 3.68 -0.66
N GLU A 218 4.26 4.72 -0.28
CA GLU A 218 3.16 4.62 0.66
C GLU A 218 1.85 4.30 -0.09
N TYR A 219 1.84 3.12 -0.70
CA TYR A 219 0.80 2.74 -1.67
C TYR A 219 -0.61 2.66 -1.07
N ASN A 220 -0.74 2.33 0.22
CA ASN A 220 -2.06 2.28 0.87
C ASN A 220 -2.72 3.66 0.92
N THR A 221 -1.98 4.70 1.33
CA THR A 221 -2.46 6.09 1.36
C THR A 221 -2.75 6.58 -0.06
N ALA A 222 -1.87 6.28 -1.01
CA ALA A 222 -2.09 6.60 -2.42
C ALA A 222 -3.38 5.97 -2.98
N ILE A 223 -3.64 4.70 -2.66
CA ILE A 223 -4.87 3.99 -3.07
C ILE A 223 -6.12 4.68 -2.52
N GLN A 224 -6.11 5.10 -1.26
CA GLN A 224 -7.28 5.80 -0.68
C GLN A 224 -7.53 7.13 -1.39
N LEU A 225 -6.49 7.92 -1.64
CA LEU A 225 -6.62 9.19 -2.36
C LEU A 225 -7.00 9.02 -3.83
N TYR A 226 -6.52 7.98 -4.53
CA TYR A 226 -6.98 7.70 -5.89
C TYR A 226 -8.47 7.30 -5.90
N ARG A 227 -8.94 6.53 -4.90
CA ARG A 227 -10.37 6.24 -4.76
C ARG A 227 -11.18 7.51 -4.50
N ARG A 228 -10.70 8.39 -3.62
CA ARG A 228 -11.30 9.71 -3.41
C ARG A 228 -11.31 10.53 -4.69
N ALA A 229 -10.23 10.56 -5.45
CA ALA A 229 -10.18 11.26 -6.73
C ALA A 229 -11.23 10.73 -7.71
N LEU A 230 -11.44 9.40 -7.75
CA LEU A 230 -12.48 8.79 -8.58
C LEU A 230 -13.88 9.19 -8.13
N GLU A 231 -14.16 9.35 -6.83
CA GLU A 231 -15.47 9.83 -6.37
C GLU A 231 -15.84 11.16 -7.08
N TYR A 232 -14.91 12.12 -7.18
CA TYR A 232 -15.14 13.40 -7.88
C TYR A 232 -15.12 13.32 -9.41
N LEU A 233 -14.43 12.33 -9.98
CA LEU A 233 -14.30 12.19 -11.45
C LEU A 233 -15.28 11.18 -12.04
N ASP A 234 -15.98 10.43 -11.20
CA ASP A 234 -16.90 9.37 -11.57
C ASP A 234 -18.33 9.73 -11.13
N ASP A 235 -19.27 9.58 -12.04
CA ASP A 235 -20.72 9.56 -11.74
C ASP A 235 -21.33 8.19 -12.12
N ARG A 236 -20.55 7.29 -12.75
CA ARG A 236 -21.04 6.13 -13.50
C ARG A 236 -19.91 5.09 -13.62
N ASP A 237 -19.84 4.15 -12.69
CA ASP A 237 -18.90 3.00 -12.52
C ASP A 237 -18.40 2.33 -13.83
N GLY A 238 -17.71 3.07 -14.69
CA GLY A 238 -17.32 2.64 -16.03
C GLY A 238 -18.45 2.16 -16.95
N ASP A 239 -19.74 2.44 -16.69
CA ASP A 239 -20.85 1.98 -17.53
C ASP A 239 -21.21 2.97 -18.64
N PRO A 240 -20.98 2.66 -19.94
CA PRO A 240 -21.40 3.49 -21.06
C PRO A 240 -22.92 3.61 -21.18
N ASP A 241 -23.66 2.65 -20.63
CA ASP A 241 -25.12 2.54 -20.77
C ASP A 241 -25.89 3.06 -19.54
N ALA A 242 -25.18 3.48 -18.48
CA ALA A 242 -25.81 4.09 -17.31
C ALA A 242 -26.51 5.40 -17.71
N THR A 243 -27.84 5.39 -17.63
CA THR A 243 -28.67 6.56 -17.87
C THR A 243 -28.41 7.60 -16.80
N PHE A 244 -28.15 8.84 -17.22
CA PHE A 244 -28.24 9.99 -16.32
C PHE A 244 -29.65 10.01 -15.73
N ASP A 245 -29.76 10.02 -14.41
CA ASP A 245 -30.93 10.63 -13.79
C ASP A 245 -30.89 12.09 -14.23
N LYS A 246 -31.78 12.41 -15.18
CA LYS A 246 -31.78 13.60 -16.03
C LYS A 246 -32.20 14.88 -15.29
N GLU A 247 -31.77 15.04 -14.06
CA GLU A 247 -32.05 16.24 -13.26
C GLU A 247 -30.72 16.83 -12.79
N ASP A 248 -30.23 17.80 -13.60
CA ASP A 248 -29.30 18.90 -13.23
C ASP A 248 -27.79 18.80 -13.50
N LEU A 249 -27.32 18.11 -14.55
CA LEU A 249 -25.93 18.26 -15.01
C LEU A 249 -25.88 18.72 -16.48
N GLU A 250 -25.78 20.05 -16.70
CA GLU A 250 -25.50 20.65 -18.02
C GLU A 250 -24.00 20.57 -18.35
N PHE A 251 -23.41 19.37 -18.37
CA PHE A 251 -22.05 19.21 -18.87
C PHE A 251 -22.04 19.19 -20.40
N SER A 252 -21.13 19.96 -21.00
CA SER A 252 -20.89 19.81 -22.43
C SER A 252 -20.28 18.44 -22.73
N ASN A 253 -20.44 17.95 -23.96
CA ASN A 253 -19.78 16.70 -24.38
C ASN A 253 -18.25 16.77 -24.21
N SER A 254 -17.66 17.96 -24.34
CA SER A 254 -16.23 18.20 -24.14
C SER A 254 -15.82 18.05 -22.66
N ASP A 255 -16.65 18.55 -21.75
CA ASP A 255 -16.41 18.45 -20.30
C ASP A 255 -16.50 17.00 -19.84
N LEU A 256 -17.54 16.28 -20.30
CA LEU A 256 -17.71 14.85 -20.05
C LEU A 256 -16.52 14.04 -20.55
N GLN A 257 -16.02 14.36 -21.75
CA GLN A 257 -14.85 13.70 -22.33
C GLN A 257 -13.59 13.98 -21.51
N THR A 258 -13.42 15.22 -21.03
CA THR A 258 -12.27 15.59 -20.20
C THR A 258 -12.29 14.87 -18.85
N LEU A 259 -13.45 14.81 -18.16
CA LEU A 259 -13.60 14.05 -16.92
C LEU A 259 -13.33 12.55 -17.14
N LEU A 260 -13.81 12.00 -18.26
CA LEU A 260 -13.55 10.62 -18.64
C LEU A 260 -12.03 10.37 -18.78
N GLU A 261 -11.31 11.25 -19.47
CA GLU A 261 -9.86 11.13 -19.65
C GLU A 261 -9.11 11.21 -18.31
N ASP A 262 -9.43 12.20 -17.47
CA ASP A 262 -8.87 12.33 -16.12
C ASP A 262 -9.15 11.07 -15.28
N ARG A 263 -10.36 10.53 -15.34
CA ARG A 263 -10.78 9.30 -14.66
C ARG A 263 -9.96 8.08 -15.10
N LEU A 264 -9.75 7.90 -16.41
CA LEU A 264 -8.97 6.79 -16.97
C LEU A 264 -7.49 6.84 -16.54
N ILE A 265 -6.93 8.05 -16.39
CA ILE A 265 -5.60 8.25 -15.81
C ILE A 265 -5.57 7.79 -14.35
N VAL A 266 -6.56 8.18 -13.54
CA VAL A 266 -6.63 7.78 -12.13
C VAL A 266 -6.79 6.27 -11.96
N TYR A 267 -7.67 5.61 -12.73
CA TYR A 267 -7.80 4.14 -12.69
C TYR A 267 -6.49 3.43 -13.02
N ASN A 268 -5.74 3.95 -14.00
CA ASN A 268 -4.42 3.43 -14.38
C ASN A 268 -3.40 3.56 -13.23
N ASN A 269 -3.37 4.71 -12.54
CA ASN A 269 -2.48 4.92 -11.40
C ASN A 269 -2.91 4.10 -10.17
N LEU A 270 -4.21 3.99 -9.92
CA LEU A 270 -4.78 3.15 -8.87
C LEU A 270 -4.39 1.68 -9.06
N ALA A 271 -4.55 1.15 -10.28
CA ALA A 271 -4.14 -0.21 -10.60
C ALA A 271 -2.65 -0.44 -10.35
N MET A 272 -1.81 0.54 -10.70
CA MET A 272 -0.37 0.50 -10.45
C MET A 272 -0.06 0.39 -8.95
N ALA A 273 -0.70 1.21 -8.11
CA ALA A 273 -0.54 1.15 -6.66
C ALA A 273 -1.06 -0.17 -6.06
N GLN A 274 -2.18 -0.69 -6.56
CA GLN A 274 -2.74 -1.97 -6.13
C GLN A 274 -1.85 -3.16 -6.49
N ILE A 275 -1.18 -3.13 -7.65
CA ILE A 275 -0.18 -4.15 -8.04
C ILE A 275 0.97 -4.18 -7.02
N LYS A 276 1.45 -3.01 -6.57
CA LYS A 276 2.56 -2.92 -5.61
C LYS A 276 2.26 -3.57 -4.26
N ILE A 277 1.00 -3.51 -3.81
CA ILE A 277 0.56 -4.19 -2.58
C ILE A 277 0.03 -5.61 -2.83
N SER A 278 0.24 -6.17 -4.03
CA SER A 278 -0.25 -7.51 -4.44
C SER A 278 -1.77 -7.68 -4.37
N ALA A 279 -2.55 -6.58 -4.42
CA ALA A 279 -4.01 -6.61 -4.49
C ALA A 279 -4.49 -6.86 -5.94
N LEU A 280 -4.12 -8.01 -6.49
CA LEU A 280 -4.24 -8.32 -7.92
C LEU A 280 -5.68 -8.32 -8.44
N ASP A 281 -6.66 -8.74 -7.64
CA ASP A 281 -8.07 -8.73 -8.04
C ASP A 281 -8.65 -7.31 -8.10
N ALA A 282 -8.27 -6.44 -7.16
CA ALA A 282 -8.66 -5.04 -7.19
C ALA A 282 -8.01 -4.32 -8.39
N ALA A 283 -6.72 -4.58 -8.61
CA ALA A 283 -5.98 -4.05 -9.76
C ALA A 283 -6.62 -4.46 -11.09
N LEU A 284 -7.08 -5.71 -11.21
CA LEU A 284 -7.72 -6.19 -12.41
C LEU A 284 -9.01 -5.40 -12.72
N LYS A 285 -9.85 -5.16 -11.70
CA LYS A 285 -11.06 -4.33 -11.86
C LYS A 285 -10.73 -2.91 -12.31
N SER A 286 -9.74 -2.28 -11.68
CA SER A 286 -9.32 -0.93 -12.07
C SER A 286 -8.80 -0.85 -13.50
N VAL A 287 -8.04 -1.85 -13.96
CA VAL A 287 -7.57 -1.91 -15.35
C VAL A 287 -8.71 -2.20 -16.34
N GLU A 288 -9.68 -3.03 -15.95
CA GLU A 288 -10.83 -3.36 -16.80
C GLU A 288 -11.73 -2.14 -17.05
N ASN A 289 -11.88 -1.26 -16.07
CA ASN A 289 -12.54 0.04 -16.26
C ASN A 289 -11.84 0.88 -17.34
N VAL A 290 -10.51 0.84 -17.41
CA VAL A 290 -9.76 1.54 -18.47
C VAL A 290 -9.98 0.87 -19.82
N LEU A 291 -9.84 -0.45 -19.90
CA LEU A 291 -9.92 -1.21 -21.15
C LEU A 291 -11.33 -1.26 -21.75
N ARG A 292 -12.38 -1.09 -20.95
CA ARG A 292 -13.76 -0.97 -21.44
C ARG A 292 -13.94 0.29 -22.30
N CYS A 293 -13.31 1.40 -21.91
CA CYS A 293 -13.34 2.66 -22.66
C CYS A 293 -12.24 2.74 -23.72
N GLN A 294 -11.05 2.21 -23.43
CA GLN A 294 -9.87 2.26 -24.30
C GLN A 294 -9.23 0.87 -24.45
N PRO A 295 -9.78 -0.02 -25.30
CA PRO A 295 -9.32 -1.41 -25.45
C PRO A 295 -7.86 -1.58 -25.91
N ASN A 296 -7.28 -0.51 -26.48
CA ASN A 296 -5.93 -0.46 -27.01
C ASN A 296 -4.98 0.42 -26.16
N ASN A 297 -5.36 0.79 -24.93
CA ASN A 297 -4.49 1.56 -24.04
C ASN A 297 -3.26 0.71 -23.65
N SER A 298 -2.08 1.08 -24.16
CA SER A 298 -0.82 0.34 -23.92
C SER A 298 -0.52 0.17 -22.44
N LYS A 299 -0.62 1.24 -21.65
CA LYS A 299 -0.33 1.23 -20.21
C LYS A 299 -1.28 0.29 -19.44
N ALA A 300 -2.57 0.28 -19.80
CA ALA A 300 -3.55 -0.62 -19.20
C ALA A 300 -3.32 -2.09 -19.59
N LEU A 301 -3.00 -2.37 -20.87
CA LEU A 301 -2.64 -3.72 -21.33
C LEU A 301 -1.39 -4.25 -20.63
N TYR A 302 -0.35 -3.43 -20.52
CA TYR A 302 0.87 -3.74 -19.77
C TYR A 302 0.55 -4.07 -18.30
N ARG A 303 -0.24 -3.23 -17.62
CA ARG A 303 -0.66 -3.47 -16.23
C ARG A 303 -1.48 -4.76 -16.09
N LYS A 304 -2.42 -5.05 -17.00
CA LYS A 304 -3.16 -6.33 -17.01
C LYS A 304 -2.22 -7.52 -17.16
N GLY A 305 -1.20 -7.40 -18.01
CA GLY A 305 -0.16 -8.41 -18.15
C GLY A 305 0.64 -8.64 -16.86
N ARG A 306 1.05 -7.58 -16.16
CA ARG A 306 1.71 -7.68 -14.84
C ARG A 306 0.80 -8.32 -13.78
N ILE A 307 -0.51 -8.05 -13.82
CA ILE A 307 -1.49 -8.68 -12.93
C ILE A 307 -1.59 -10.19 -13.22
N LEU A 308 -1.68 -10.59 -14.50
CA LEU A 308 -1.71 -12.01 -14.89
C LEU A 308 -0.43 -12.74 -14.50
N GLU A 309 0.73 -12.09 -14.66
CA GLU A 309 2.01 -12.61 -14.17
C GLU A 309 1.96 -12.88 -12.67
N GLY A 310 1.46 -11.92 -11.88
CA GLY A 310 1.30 -12.07 -10.43
C GLY A 310 0.32 -13.19 -10.05
N LYS A 311 -0.69 -13.47 -10.89
CA LYS A 311 -1.63 -14.59 -10.74
C LYS A 311 -1.06 -15.93 -11.21
N GLY A 312 0.15 -15.96 -11.76
CA GLY A 312 0.80 -17.16 -12.29
C GLY A 312 0.44 -17.51 -13.74
N ASP A 313 -0.37 -16.69 -14.42
CA ASP A 313 -0.63 -16.85 -15.85
C ASP A 313 0.46 -16.19 -16.69
N THR A 314 1.63 -16.82 -16.73
CA THR A 314 2.81 -16.35 -17.48
C THR A 314 2.51 -16.25 -18.98
N LYS A 315 1.71 -17.17 -19.54
CA LYS A 315 1.38 -17.18 -20.98
C LYS A 315 0.45 -16.02 -21.35
N GLY A 316 -0.60 -15.80 -20.56
CA GLY A 316 -1.50 -14.65 -20.73
C GLY A 316 -0.77 -13.32 -20.58
N ALA A 317 0.15 -13.22 -19.62
CA ALA A 317 0.99 -12.05 -19.44
C ALA A 317 1.84 -11.73 -20.68
N ILE A 318 2.50 -12.73 -21.27
CA ILE A 318 3.30 -12.57 -22.50
C ILE A 318 2.43 -12.04 -23.64
N ASN A 319 1.25 -12.62 -23.87
CA ASN A 319 0.35 -12.20 -24.94
C ASN A 319 -0.07 -10.72 -24.78
N LEU A 320 -0.38 -10.31 -23.56
CA LEU A 320 -0.76 -8.92 -23.28
C LEU A 320 0.40 -7.95 -23.44
N LEU A 321 1.60 -8.31 -22.99
CA LEU A 321 2.78 -7.46 -23.16
C LEU A 321 3.23 -7.37 -24.61
N GLN A 322 3.10 -8.45 -25.39
CA GLN A 322 3.28 -8.40 -26.84
C GLN A 322 2.30 -7.43 -27.49
N LYS A 323 1.01 -7.49 -27.10
CA LYS A 323 0.00 -6.52 -27.58
C LYS A 323 0.36 -5.09 -27.18
N ALA A 324 0.78 -4.85 -25.93
CA ALA A 324 1.22 -3.52 -25.49
C ALA A 324 2.43 -3.02 -26.30
N ALA A 325 3.41 -3.90 -26.57
CA ALA A 325 4.58 -3.58 -27.39
C ALA A 325 4.24 -3.23 -28.85
N THR A 326 3.09 -3.67 -29.38
CA THR A 326 2.65 -3.21 -30.71
C THR A 326 2.24 -1.74 -30.74
N PHE A 327 1.77 -1.20 -29.61
CA PHE A 327 1.34 0.19 -29.49
C PHE A 327 2.46 1.11 -29.00
N GLU A 328 3.36 0.62 -28.15
CA GLU A 328 4.53 1.35 -27.65
C GLU A 328 5.83 0.54 -27.88
N PRO A 329 6.30 0.44 -29.13
CA PRO A 329 7.45 -0.40 -29.47
C PRO A 329 8.76 0.07 -28.85
N ASP A 330 8.90 1.38 -28.60
CA ASP A 330 10.12 1.99 -28.03
C ASP A 330 10.20 1.90 -26.50
N SER A 331 9.16 1.35 -25.85
CA SER A 331 9.11 1.25 -24.40
C SER A 331 10.08 0.19 -23.87
N LYS A 332 11.23 0.64 -23.34
CA LYS A 332 12.26 -0.22 -22.73
C LYS A 332 11.69 -1.09 -21.60
N ALA A 333 10.81 -0.53 -20.77
CA ALA A 333 10.18 -1.26 -19.67
C ALA A 333 9.37 -2.47 -20.17
N ILE A 334 8.56 -2.29 -21.21
CA ILE A 334 7.78 -3.40 -21.82
C ILE A 334 8.71 -4.45 -22.42
N GLN A 335 9.73 -4.02 -23.16
CA GLN A 335 10.69 -4.94 -23.79
C GLN A 335 11.45 -5.78 -22.75
N GLN A 336 11.94 -5.16 -21.67
CA GLN A 336 12.67 -5.84 -20.61
C GLN A 336 11.79 -6.84 -19.86
N ASP A 337 10.57 -6.45 -19.48
CA ASP A 337 9.66 -7.33 -18.76
C ASP A 337 9.15 -8.47 -19.63
N LEU A 338 8.91 -8.22 -20.92
CA LEU A 338 8.58 -9.27 -21.88
C LEU A 338 9.72 -10.29 -22.01
N ALA A 339 10.98 -9.83 -22.08
CA ALA A 339 12.14 -10.72 -22.11
C ALA A 339 12.24 -11.57 -20.84
N LYS A 340 12.05 -10.96 -19.65
CA LYS A 340 12.02 -11.68 -18.37
C LYS A 340 10.92 -12.76 -18.34
N LEU A 341 9.72 -12.43 -18.80
CA LEU A 341 8.59 -13.36 -18.86
C LEU A 341 8.83 -14.53 -19.82
N ILE A 342 9.44 -14.27 -20.98
CA ILE A 342 9.79 -15.34 -21.93
C ILE A 342 10.81 -16.31 -21.31
N ILE A 343 11.81 -15.79 -20.59
CA ILE A 343 12.79 -16.62 -19.86
C ILE A 343 12.09 -17.44 -18.76
N LYS A 344 11.20 -16.80 -17.99
CA LYS A 344 10.39 -17.46 -16.95
C LYS A 344 9.54 -18.58 -17.54
N ALA A 345 8.84 -18.33 -18.64
CA ALA A 345 8.00 -19.33 -19.31
C ALA A 345 8.81 -20.54 -19.80
N ARG A 346 10.00 -20.32 -20.38
CA ARG A 346 10.90 -21.42 -20.78
C ARG A 346 11.36 -22.25 -19.59
N ARG A 347 11.65 -21.60 -18.46
CA ARG A 347 12.03 -22.29 -17.22
C ARG A 347 10.89 -23.11 -16.65
N GLU A 348 9.67 -22.55 -16.63
CA GLU A 348 8.45 -23.25 -16.21
C GLU A 348 8.20 -24.48 -17.08
N GLU A 349 8.28 -24.35 -18.40
CA GLU A 349 8.13 -25.46 -19.34
C GLU A 349 9.19 -26.56 -19.13
N HIS A 350 10.44 -26.17 -18.90
CA HIS A 350 11.52 -27.12 -18.62
C HIS A 350 11.28 -27.88 -17.30
N ASN A 351 10.95 -27.17 -16.23
CA ASN A 351 10.65 -27.76 -14.92
C ASN A 351 9.43 -28.68 -14.99
N GLU A 352 8.39 -28.27 -15.71
CA GLU A 352 7.17 -29.07 -15.92
C GLU A 352 7.52 -30.39 -16.66
N LYS A 353 8.33 -30.32 -17.72
CA LYS A 353 8.82 -31.52 -18.43
C LYS A 353 9.60 -32.46 -17.52
N GLU A 354 10.53 -31.93 -16.72
CA GLU A 354 11.27 -32.77 -15.76
C GLU A 354 10.37 -33.42 -14.72
N MET A 355 9.38 -32.68 -14.21
CA MET A 355 8.41 -33.19 -13.24
C MET A 355 7.60 -34.34 -13.84
N TYR A 356 7.06 -34.17 -15.05
CA TYR A 356 6.34 -35.25 -15.74
C TYR A 356 7.22 -36.46 -16.02
N GLN A 357 8.47 -36.27 -16.42
CA GLN A 357 9.41 -37.38 -16.62
C GLN A 357 9.66 -38.16 -15.33
N LYS A 358 9.87 -37.48 -14.20
CA LYS A 358 10.05 -38.11 -12.89
C LYS A 358 8.78 -38.86 -12.45
N MET A 359 7.60 -38.25 -12.58
CA MET A 359 6.32 -38.87 -12.23
C MET A 359 6.03 -40.12 -13.07
N LEU A 360 6.22 -40.04 -14.40
CA LEU A 360 6.02 -41.19 -15.30
C LEU A 360 7.04 -42.31 -15.04
N GLY A 361 8.30 -41.96 -14.76
CA GLY A 361 9.33 -42.92 -14.41
C GLY A 361 9.02 -43.66 -13.10
N GLN A 362 8.48 -42.96 -12.10
CA GLN A 362 8.02 -43.56 -10.84
C GLN A 362 6.78 -44.42 -11.03
N ALA A 363 5.80 -43.96 -11.82
CA ALA A 363 4.59 -44.74 -12.14
C ALA A 363 4.94 -46.07 -12.82
N LYS A 364 5.86 -46.05 -13.80
CA LYS A 364 6.37 -47.27 -14.45
C LYS A 364 7.08 -48.21 -13.46
N LYS A 365 7.86 -47.67 -12.52
CA LYS A 365 8.51 -48.47 -11.46
C LYS A 365 7.49 -49.12 -10.51
N LEU A 366 6.42 -48.40 -10.14
CA LEU A 366 5.33 -48.92 -9.31
C LEU A 366 4.53 -50.01 -10.04
N GLU A 367 4.20 -49.81 -11.32
CA GLU A 367 3.56 -50.84 -12.15
C GLU A 367 4.43 -52.09 -12.30
N GLN A 368 5.75 -51.93 -12.50
CA GLN A 368 6.68 -53.07 -12.58
C GLN A 368 6.78 -53.82 -11.25
N LYS A 369 6.70 -53.12 -10.11
CA LYS A 369 6.67 -53.72 -8.77
C LYS A 369 5.37 -54.50 -8.52
N HIS A 370 4.25 -54.07 -9.10
CA HIS A 370 2.97 -54.80 -9.07
C HIS A 370 2.90 -55.95 -10.10
N LYS A 371 3.68 -55.90 -11.20
CA LYS A 371 3.75 -56.95 -12.23
C LYS A 371 4.81 -58.02 -11.97
N GLN A 372 5.68 -57.87 -10.97
CA GLN A 372 6.43 -59.02 -10.48
C GLN A 372 5.42 -60.06 -10.01
N PRO A 373 5.50 -61.33 -10.47
CA PRO A 373 4.57 -62.34 -10.02
C PRO A 373 4.65 -62.35 -8.50
N GLN A 374 3.50 -62.19 -7.82
CA GLN A 374 3.39 -62.71 -6.47
C GLN A 374 3.94 -64.12 -6.57
N LYS A 375 5.17 -64.35 -6.11
CA LYS A 375 5.65 -65.72 -5.91
C LYS A 375 4.52 -66.36 -5.15
N GLN A 376 3.87 -67.37 -5.74
CA GLN A 376 3.04 -68.28 -4.99
C GLN A 376 3.89 -68.60 -3.77
N GLN A 377 3.54 -68.01 -2.62
CA GLN A 377 4.10 -68.44 -1.37
C GLN A 377 3.69 -69.89 -1.32
N ASN A 378 4.67 -70.77 -1.50
CA ASN A 378 4.45 -72.18 -1.63
C ASN A 378 3.67 -72.60 -0.38
N ILE A 379 2.37 -72.87 -0.55
CA ILE A 379 1.41 -73.19 0.53
C ILE A 379 1.87 -74.47 1.27
N GLU A 380 2.81 -75.21 0.69
CA GLU A 380 3.46 -76.36 1.32
C GLU A 380 4.21 -76.01 2.62
N SER A 381 4.79 -74.82 2.76
CA SER A 381 5.51 -74.46 4.00
C SER A 381 4.59 -74.24 5.21
N SER A 382 3.32 -73.91 4.96
CA SER A 382 2.29 -73.73 5.98
C SER A 382 1.74 -75.07 6.47
N LYS A 383 1.52 -76.03 5.54
CA LYS A 383 1.07 -77.39 5.88
C LYS A 383 2.15 -78.19 6.60
N LEU A 384 3.43 -78.05 6.22
CA LEU A 384 4.53 -78.75 6.90
C LEU A 384 4.74 -78.23 8.34
N LYS A 385 4.61 -76.92 8.57
CA LYS A 385 4.68 -76.33 9.92
C LYS A 385 3.50 -76.79 10.79
N LEU A 386 2.29 -76.85 10.22
CA LEU A 386 1.11 -77.35 10.93
C LEU A 386 1.22 -78.84 11.29
N ILE A 387 1.72 -79.68 10.39
CA ILE A 387 1.99 -81.11 10.65
C ILE A 387 3.09 -81.27 11.70
N GLY A 388 4.15 -80.45 11.66
CA GLY A 388 5.20 -80.45 12.67
C GLY A 388 4.70 -80.12 14.08
N TYR A 389 3.83 -79.11 14.22
CA TYR A 389 3.19 -78.79 15.50
C TYR A 389 2.22 -79.88 15.97
N LEU A 390 1.45 -80.50 15.06
CA LEU A 390 0.53 -81.58 15.41
C LEU A 390 1.28 -82.81 15.92
N MET A 391 2.34 -83.23 15.24
CA MET A 391 3.17 -84.37 15.66
C MET A 391 3.93 -84.09 16.96
N GLY A 392 4.39 -82.86 17.18
CA GLY A 392 5.00 -82.43 18.45
C GLY A 392 4.03 -82.52 19.63
N SER A 393 2.76 -82.11 19.44
CA SER A 393 1.75 -82.19 20.50
C SER A 393 1.31 -83.62 20.85
N ILE A 394 1.27 -84.53 19.87
CA ILE A 394 0.95 -85.96 20.11
C ILE A 394 2.06 -86.64 20.92
N LEU A 395 3.34 -86.35 20.63
CA LEU A 395 4.47 -86.92 21.38
C LEU A 395 4.48 -86.46 22.86
N ILE A 396 4.13 -85.19 23.13
CA ILE A 396 4.01 -84.68 24.50
C ILE A 396 2.81 -85.32 25.22
N GLY A 397 1.69 -85.54 24.51
CA GLY A 397 0.53 -86.24 25.06
C GLY A 397 0.80 -87.70 25.42
N VAL A 398 1.51 -88.44 24.56
CA VAL A 398 1.87 -89.86 24.82
C VAL A 398 2.89 -89.98 25.95
N ALA A 399 3.88 -89.08 26.02
CA ALA A 399 4.82 -89.04 27.14
C ALA A 399 4.12 -88.67 28.47
N GLY A 400 3.17 -87.74 28.43
CA GLY A 400 2.36 -87.36 29.59
C GLY A 400 1.49 -88.51 30.12
N VAL A 401 0.84 -89.27 29.23
CA VAL A 401 0.02 -90.44 29.60
C VAL A 401 0.89 -91.60 30.10
N ALA A 402 2.06 -91.83 29.51
CA ALA A 402 3.00 -92.85 29.99
C ALA A 402 3.58 -92.51 31.37
N ILE A 403 3.90 -91.24 31.64
CA ILE A 403 4.35 -90.77 32.95
C ILE A 403 3.21 -90.82 33.98
N TYR A 404 1.97 -90.51 33.58
CA TYR A 404 0.81 -90.58 34.48
C TYR A 404 0.46 -92.02 34.87
N ARG A 405 0.57 -92.99 33.95
CA ARG A 405 0.30 -94.42 34.23
C ARG A 405 1.35 -95.13 35.09
N TYR A 406 2.52 -94.53 35.30
CA TYR A 406 3.61 -95.12 36.10
C TYR A 406 3.82 -94.45 37.46
N LYS A 407 2.97 -93.48 37.83
CA LYS A 407 3.13 -92.73 39.09
C LYS A 407 1.98 -92.86 40.09
N TYR A 408 1.00 -93.75 39.84
CA TYR A 408 0.02 -94.21 40.82
C TYR A 408 -0.37 -95.66 40.56
#